data_AF-A0A966X3J1-F1
#
_entry.id   AF-A0A966X3J1-F1
#
_cell.length_a   1.000
_cell.length_b   1.000
_cell.length_c   1.000
_cell.angle_alpha   90.00
_cell.angle_beta   90.00
_cell.angle_gamma   90.00
#
_symmetry.space_group_name_H-M   'P 1'
#
loop_
_entity.id
_entity.type
_entity.pdbx_description
1 polymer ?
#
loop_
_entity_poly.entity_id
_entity_poly.type
_entity_poly.pdbx_seq_one_letter_code
_entity_poly.pdbx_strand_id
1 'polypeptide(L)' 'MQQIRPSKQLLLVGGGHSHVTVIKQLGMRPIPGVKVTLVTPSLKTPYSGMLPGCIAGH' A
#
# COMPACT_ATOMS: atom_id res chain seq x y z
N MET A 1 -18.93 -0.83 -21.22
CA MET A 1 -18.01 -1.46 -20.25
C MET A 1 -18.78 -1.69 -18.96
N GLN A 2 -19.09 -2.95 -18.60
CA GLN A 2 -19.81 -3.22 -17.35
C GLN A 2 -18.85 -3.07 -16.17
N GLN A 3 -19.22 -2.22 -15.21
CA GLN A 3 -18.47 -1.99 -13.98
C GLN A 3 -18.64 -3.24 -13.10
N ILE A 4 -17.60 -4.06 -12.99
CA ILE A 4 -17.57 -5.18 -12.04
C ILE A 4 -17.67 -4.57 -10.65
N ARG A 5 -18.81 -4.76 -9.97
CA ARG A 5 -18.93 -4.36 -8.56
C ARG A 5 -17.92 -5.21 -7.77
N PRO A 6 -17.01 -4.60 -7.00
CA PRO A 6 -16.08 -5.38 -6.21
C PRO A 6 -16.87 -6.25 -5.23
N SER A 7 -16.71 -7.56 -5.34
CA SER A 7 -17.34 -8.53 -4.46
C SER A 7 -16.64 -8.59 -3.10
N LYS A 8 -15.39 -8.08 -3.01
CA LYS A 8 -14.63 -7.95 -1.76
C LYS A 8 -13.86 -6.64 -1.68
N GLN A 9 -13.73 -6.12 -0.47
CA GLN A 9 -12.88 -4.98 -0.14
C GLN A 9 -11.70 -5.43 0.72
N LEU A 10 -10.49 -5.07 0.29
CA LEU A 10 -9.26 -5.25 1.05
C LEU A 10 -8.80 -3.89 1.58
N LEU A 11 -8.86 -3.72 2.90
CA LEU A 11 -8.37 -2.54 3.59
C LEU A 11 -6.96 -2.80 4.12
N LEU A 12 -6.00 -2.00 3.69
CA LEU A 12 -4.63 -1.99 4.21
C LEU A 12 -4.48 -0.81 5.16
N VAL A 13 -4.06 -1.06 6.40
CA VAL A 13 -3.88 -0.01 7.41
C VAL A 13 -2.39 0.22 7.64
N GLY A 14 -1.90 1.40 7.24
CA GLY A 14 -0.50 1.82 7.30
C GLY A 14 0.24 1.66 5.97
N GLY A 15 1.05 2.64 5.57
CA GLY A 15 1.80 2.64 4.29
C GLY A 15 3.22 2.08 4.38
N GLY A 16 3.47 1.02 5.15
CA GLY A 16 4.80 0.43 5.34
C GLY A 16 5.30 -0.42 4.18
N HIS A 17 6.57 -0.86 4.26
CA HIS A 17 7.22 -1.71 3.24
C HIS A 17 6.40 -2.91 2.80
N SER A 18 5.87 -3.65 3.78
CA SER A 18 5.04 -4.83 3.51
C SER A 18 3.81 -4.49 2.67
N HIS A 19 3.10 -3.41 2.99
CA HIS A 19 1.91 -2.99 2.24
C HIS A 19 2.26 -2.43 0.86
N VAL A 20 3.38 -1.72 0.71
CA VAL A 20 3.85 -1.27 -0.61
C VAL A 20 4.15 -2.46 -1.52
N THR A 21 4.78 -3.52 -1.01
CA THR A 21 5.01 -4.75 -1.78
C THR A 21 3.70 -5.42 -2.21
N VAL A 22 2.72 -5.52 -1.31
CA VAL A 22 1.40 -6.09 -1.60
C VAL A 22 0.67 -5.26 -2.67
N ILE A 23 0.64 -3.93 -2.54
CA ILE A 23 0.01 -3.04 -3.52
C ILE A 23 0.70 -3.18 -4.88
N LYS A 24 2.03 -3.23 -4.93
CA LYS A 24 2.78 -3.45 -6.18
C LYS A 24 2.38 -4.77 -6.84
N GLN A 25 2.34 -5.87 -6.08
CA GLN A 25 1.95 -7.17 -6.61
C GLN A 25 0.50 -7.18 -7.12
N LEU A 26 -0.43 -6.55 -6.40
CA LEU A 26 -1.85 -6.43 -6.81
C LEU A 26 -2.02 -5.51 -8.03
N GLY A 27 -1.18 -4.48 -8.19
CA GLY A 27 -1.16 -3.65 -9.40
C GLY A 27 -0.62 -4.40 -10.62
N MET A 28 0.38 -5.25 -10.42
CA MET A 28 0.95 -6.08 -11.50
C MET A 28 0.04 -7.26 -11.88
N ARG A 29 -0.66 -7.84 -10.90
CA ARG A 29 -1.54 -9.00 -11.07
C ARG A 29 -2.83 -8.77 -10.27
N PRO A 30 -3.78 -7.98 -10.82
CA PRO A 30 -5.01 -7.65 -10.11
C PRO A 30 -5.87 -8.90 -9.90
N ILE A 31 -6.49 -8.99 -8.72
CA ILE A 31 -7.46 -10.04 -8.39
C ILE A 31 -8.85 -9.54 -8.82
N PRO A 32 -9.53 -10.21 -9.77
CA PRO A 32 -10.85 -9.78 -10.23
C PRO A 32 -11.85 -9.66 -9.08
N GLY A 33 -12.61 -8.57 -9.06
CA GLY A 33 -13.63 -8.33 -8.05
C GLY A 33 -13.11 -7.85 -6.69
N VAL A 34 -11.80 -7.62 -6.52
CA VAL A 34 -11.23 -7.05 -5.30
C VAL A 34 -10.97 -5.56 -5.46
N LYS A 35 -11.56 -4.74 -4.59
CA LYS A 35 -11.20 -3.33 -4.43
C LYS A 35 -10.20 -3.20 -3.28
N VAL A 36 -9.05 -2.59 -3.56
CA VAL A 36 -8.00 -2.35 -2.56
C VAL A 36 -8.10 -0.88 -2.11
N THR A 37 -7.96 -0.64 -0.81
CA THR A 37 -7.90 0.71 -0.22
C THR A 37 -6.81 0.75 0.84
N LEU A 38 -5.93 1.74 0.75
CA LEU A 38 -4.88 2.00 1.73
C LEU A 38 -5.31 3.18 2.61
N VAL A 39 -5.31 2.98 3.92
CA VAL A 39 -5.52 4.05 4.90
C VAL A 39 -4.22 4.25 5.66
N THR A 40 -3.67 5.46 5.58
CA THR A 40 -2.41 5.82 6.22
C THR A 40 -2.48 7.29 6.66
N PRO A 41 -1.92 7.65 7.83
CA PRO A 41 -1.87 9.05 8.27
C PRO A 41 -0.86 9.88 7.48
N SER A 42 0.05 9.25 6.73
CA SER A 42 1.10 9.92 5.96
C SER A 42 1.13 9.47 4.51
N LEU A 43 1.34 10.43 3.61
CA LEU A 43 1.62 10.20 2.19
C LEU A 43 3.04 9.67 1.94
N LYS A 44 3.98 9.99 2.85
CA LYS A 44 5.37 9.56 2.79
C LYS A 44 5.68 8.67 3.98
N THR A 45 6.14 7.45 3.71
CA THR A 45 6.63 6.55 4.76
C THR A 45 8.14 6.50 4.67
N PRO A 46 8.89 6.77 5.76
CA PRO A 46 10.33 6.64 5.75
C PRO A 46 10.73 5.20 5.40
N TYR A 47 11.77 5.05 4.59
CA TYR A 47 12.41 3.75 4.41
C TYR A 47 12.99 3.33 5.76
N SER A 48 12.60 2.17 6.31
CA SER A 48 13.05 1.77 7.66
C SER A 48 14.56 1.65 7.75
N GLY A 49 15.23 1.23 6.66
CA GLY A 49 16.70 1.21 6.60
C GLY A 49 17.36 2.60 6.48
N MET A 50 16.60 3.66 6.22
CA MET A 50 17.09 5.05 6.24
C MET A 50 16.86 5.73 7.59
N LEU A 51 16.12 5.11 8.51
CA LEU A 51 15.85 5.69 9.83
C LEU A 51 17.13 6.10 10.58
N PRO A 52 18.23 5.33 10.56
CA PRO A 52 19.48 5.79 11.20
C PRO A 52 19.97 7.13 10.64
N GLY A 53 19.93 7.32 9.32
CA GLY A 53 20.31 8.59 8.67
C GLY A 53 19.36 9.72 9.02
N CYS A 54 18.04 9.45 9.03
CA CYS A 54 17.03 10.44 9.43
C CYS A 54 17.18 10.89 10.89
N ILE A 55 17.51 9.97 11.80
CA ILE A 55 17.73 10.29 13.22
C ILE A 55 19.07 11.01 13.42
N ALA A 56 20.08 10.66 12.62
CA ALA A 56 21.39 11.30 12.65
C ALA A 56 21.41 12.73 12.06
N GLY A 57 20.32 13.18 11.43
CA GLY A 57 20.18 14.55 10.92
C GLY A 57 20.99 14.86 9.65
N HIS A 58 21.35 13.84 8.85
CA HIS A 58 21.90 14.02 7.50
C HIS A 58 20.79 14.23 6.47
#